data_AF-A0A9E3QVN0-F1
#
_entry.id   AF-A0A9E3QVN0-F1
#
_cell.length_a   1.000
_cell.length_b   1.000
_cell.length_c   1.000
_cell.angle_alpha   90.00
_cell.angle_beta   90.00
_cell.angle_gamma   90.00
#
_symmetry.space_group_name_H-M   'P 1'
#
loop_
_entity.id
_entity.type
_entity.pdbx_description
1 polymer ?
#
loop_
_entity_poly.entity_id
_entity_poly.type
_entity_poly.pdbx_seq_one_letter_code
_entity_poly.pdbx_strand_id
1 'polypeptide(L)'
;MNALTVCLLLAADPRFLGGAPPTPLNVPAQVDPTPSVQACTVETLRHSSACVFDAKPFQPDGQDARKKQGRDNLALAESLGRAVCQERIVPADVELKEKTRRATACLDGTRRAAATCGLDGLEALLDAEGRFGPRSRDCYQAIAAALQLADVPPEVKSDAKAPPGGPATQKTNQPLKI
;
A
#
# COMPACT_ATOMS: atom_id res chain seq x y z
N MET A 1 35.80 -0.68 41.94
CA MET A 1 35.95 -2.15 41.89
C MET A 1 34.91 -2.70 40.94
N ASN A 2 35.42 -3.39 39.92
CA ASN A 2 34.84 -4.39 39.02
C ASN A 2 33.53 -4.10 38.27
N ALA A 3 33.74 -3.75 36.99
CA ALA A 3 32.86 -4.04 35.86
C ALA A 3 32.86 -5.54 35.54
N LEU A 4 31.78 -6.06 34.96
CA LEU A 4 31.82 -7.24 34.07
C LEU A 4 30.55 -7.33 33.21
N THR A 5 30.68 -6.76 32.01
CA THR A 5 29.88 -7.05 30.81
C THR A 5 30.25 -8.44 30.31
N VAL A 6 29.27 -9.30 30.04
CA VAL A 6 29.49 -10.61 29.39
C VAL A 6 28.86 -10.58 28.01
N CYS A 7 29.71 -10.47 26.98
CA CYS A 7 29.38 -10.73 25.59
C CYS A 7 29.53 -12.23 25.32
N LEU A 8 28.43 -12.92 25.01
CA LEU A 8 28.48 -14.28 24.46
C LEU A 8 28.60 -14.20 22.94
N LEU A 9 29.86 -14.28 22.47
CA LEU A 9 30.22 -14.59 21.09
C LEU A 9 30.04 -16.11 20.90
N LEU A 10 29.15 -16.51 20.00
CA LEU A 10 29.09 -17.89 19.49
C LEU A 10 30.30 -18.10 18.57
N ALA A 11 31.25 -18.89 19.04
CA ALA A 11 32.38 -19.38 18.28
C ALA A 11 31.90 -20.30 17.15
N ALA A 12 32.29 -19.98 15.91
CA ALA A 12 32.17 -20.89 14.78
C ALA A 12 33.34 -21.90 14.84
N ASP A 13 33.01 -23.19 14.94
CA ASP A 13 33.97 -24.30 14.86
C ASP A 13 34.58 -24.39 13.45
N PRO A 14 35.92 -24.31 13.27
CA PRO A 14 36.54 -24.30 11.95
C PRO A 14 36.85 -25.73 11.45
N ARG A 15 35.89 -26.66 11.54
CA ARG A 15 36.09 -28.07 11.17
C ARG A 15 35.28 -28.61 10.00
N PHE A 16 34.66 -27.74 9.19
CA PHE A 16 34.05 -28.14 7.92
C PHE A 16 34.80 -27.59 6.71
N LEU A 17 36.07 -28.01 6.58
CA LEU A 17 36.77 -28.01 5.30
C LEU A 17 36.44 -29.33 4.60
N GLY A 18 35.52 -29.32 3.62
CA GLY A 18 35.30 -30.46 2.71
C GLY A 18 33.86 -30.92 2.46
N GLY A 19 32.85 -30.04 2.54
CA GLY A 19 31.49 -30.36 2.10
C GLY A 19 31.30 -30.08 0.61
N ALA A 20 30.88 -31.09 -0.16
CA ALA A 20 30.45 -30.91 -1.56
C ALA A 20 29.45 -29.73 -1.68
N PRO A 21 29.43 -29.00 -2.80
CA PRO A 21 28.44 -27.93 -3.01
C PRO A 21 27.04 -28.52 -2.78
N PRO A 22 26.15 -27.82 -2.06
CA PRO A 22 24.81 -28.33 -1.81
C PRO A 22 24.16 -28.61 -3.16
N THR A 23 23.87 -29.88 -3.42
CA THR A 23 23.06 -30.27 -4.56
C THR A 23 21.78 -29.44 -4.47
N PRO A 24 21.42 -28.64 -5.49
CA PRO A 24 20.17 -27.92 -5.46
C PRO A 24 19.07 -28.98 -5.32
N LEU A 25 18.42 -29.00 -4.16
CA LEU A 25 17.20 -29.75 -3.94
C LEU A 25 16.21 -29.20 -4.96
N ASN A 26 16.14 -29.84 -6.12
CA ASN A 26 15.09 -29.66 -7.12
C ASN A 26 13.81 -30.30 -6.58
N VAL A 27 13.43 -29.93 -5.36
CA VAL A 27 12.12 -30.19 -4.80
C VAL A 27 11.27 -29.09 -5.39
N PRO A 28 10.29 -29.41 -6.26
CA PRO A 28 9.31 -28.41 -6.66
C PRO A 28 8.74 -27.86 -5.36
N ALA A 29 8.89 -26.56 -5.11
CA ALA A 29 8.43 -25.92 -3.89
C ALA A 29 6.95 -26.29 -3.73
N GLN A 30 6.67 -27.22 -2.81
CA GLN A 30 5.31 -27.61 -2.54
C GLN A 30 4.68 -26.39 -1.90
N VAL A 31 3.71 -25.81 -2.59
CA VAL A 31 2.92 -24.69 -2.07
C VAL A 31 2.21 -25.24 -0.84
N ASP A 32 2.66 -24.82 0.34
CA ASP A 32 1.99 -25.12 1.59
C ASP A 32 0.54 -24.60 1.50
N PRO A 33 -0.47 -25.48 1.57
CA PRO A 33 -1.87 -25.08 1.42
C PRO A 33 -2.42 -24.46 2.71
N THR A 34 -1.65 -24.45 3.80
CA THR A 34 -2.07 -23.88 5.08
C THR A 34 -2.21 -22.36 4.93
N PRO A 35 -3.34 -21.74 5.33
CA PRO A 35 -3.48 -20.29 5.25
C PRO A 35 -2.36 -19.64 6.06
N SER A 36 -1.54 -18.79 5.43
CA SER A 36 -0.65 -17.99 6.23
C SER A 36 -1.52 -17.09 7.10
N VAL A 37 -1.21 -17.01 8.40
CA VAL A 37 -1.88 -16.07 9.34
C VAL A 37 -1.67 -14.60 8.91
N GLN A 38 -0.90 -14.37 7.84
CA GLN A 38 -0.50 -13.08 7.29
C GLN A 38 -1.07 -12.83 5.88
N ALA A 39 -2.04 -13.63 5.41
CA ALA A 39 -2.59 -13.50 4.08
C ALA A 39 -3.15 -12.08 3.80
N CYS A 40 -2.91 -11.57 2.60
CA CYS A 40 -3.55 -10.34 2.14
C CYS A 40 -5.05 -10.62 1.97
N THR A 41 -5.86 -9.96 2.78
CA THR A 41 -7.33 -10.02 2.76
C THR A 41 -7.91 -8.61 2.63
N VAL A 42 -9.23 -8.51 2.45
CA VAL A 42 -9.95 -7.23 2.48
C VAL A 42 -9.69 -6.48 3.79
N GLU A 43 -9.55 -7.18 4.91
CA GLU A 43 -9.25 -6.57 6.20
C GLU A 43 -7.85 -5.94 6.24
N THR A 44 -6.84 -6.64 5.71
CA THR A 44 -5.50 -6.06 5.60
C THR A 44 -5.49 -4.85 4.65
N LEU A 45 -6.28 -4.90 3.57
CA LEU A 45 -6.41 -3.80 2.61
C LEU A 45 -7.01 -2.55 3.28
N ARG A 46 -8.08 -2.74 4.06
CA ARG A 46 -8.76 -1.68 4.82
C ARG A 46 -7.77 -0.93 5.73
N HIS A 47 -6.88 -1.68 6.39
CA HIS A 47 -5.86 -1.14 7.29
C HIS A 47 -4.56 -0.76 6.59
N SER A 48 -4.42 -1.05 5.29
CA SER A 48 -3.17 -0.91 4.54
C SER A 48 -1.97 -1.61 5.23
N SER A 49 -2.23 -2.77 5.83
CA SER A 49 -1.26 -3.54 6.61
C SER A 49 -0.35 -4.38 5.71
N ALA A 50 0.86 -4.67 6.19
CA ALA A 50 1.73 -5.65 5.54
C ALA A 50 1.11 -7.06 5.58
N CYS A 51 1.26 -7.81 4.49
CA CYS A 51 0.66 -9.12 4.31
C CYS A 51 1.37 -9.94 3.22
N VAL A 52 1.00 -11.20 3.06
CA VAL A 52 1.53 -12.17 2.08
C VAL A 52 0.44 -12.53 1.06
N PHE A 53 0.79 -12.56 -0.22
CA PHE A 53 -0.13 -12.97 -1.29
C PHE A 53 -0.05 -14.49 -1.49
N ASP A 54 -0.99 -15.23 -0.91
CA ASP A 54 -0.97 -16.70 -0.82
C ASP A 54 -2.32 -17.35 -1.22
N ALA A 55 -3.14 -16.64 -1.99
CA ALA A 55 -4.42 -17.18 -2.43
C ALA A 55 -4.29 -18.46 -3.26
N LYS A 56 -5.31 -19.31 -3.19
CA LYS A 56 -5.35 -20.55 -3.98
C LYS A 56 -5.32 -20.24 -5.48
N PRO A 57 -4.51 -20.98 -6.28
CA PRO A 57 -4.51 -20.82 -7.72
C PRO A 57 -5.91 -21.02 -8.30
N PHE A 58 -6.33 -20.07 -9.13
CA PHE A 58 -7.54 -20.18 -9.94
C PHE A 58 -7.12 -20.23 -11.40
N GLN A 59 -7.67 -21.18 -12.16
CA GLN A 59 -7.45 -21.26 -13.60
C GLN A 59 -8.81 -21.32 -14.31
N PRO A 60 -9.19 -20.26 -15.05
CA PRO A 60 -10.41 -20.26 -15.82
C PRO A 60 -10.30 -21.18 -17.04
N ASP A 61 -11.37 -21.94 -17.28
CA ASP A 61 -11.47 -22.88 -18.40
C ASP A 61 -11.81 -22.15 -19.71
N GLY A 62 -10.79 -21.88 -20.53
CA GLY A 62 -10.93 -21.28 -21.85
C GLY A 62 -10.96 -19.74 -21.88
N GLN A 63 -11.00 -19.20 -23.11
CA GLN A 63 -10.88 -17.76 -23.35
C GLN A 63 -12.09 -16.96 -22.83
N ASP A 64 -13.30 -17.52 -22.92
CA ASP A 64 -14.50 -16.83 -22.49
C ASP A 64 -14.61 -16.77 -20.96
N ALA A 65 -14.19 -17.83 -20.26
CA ALA A 65 -14.06 -17.83 -18.81
C ALA A 65 -13.03 -16.78 -18.36
N ARG A 66 -11.88 -16.65 -19.04
CA ARG A 66 -10.89 -15.59 -18.80
C ARG A 66 -11.49 -14.20 -18.95
N LYS A 67 -12.13 -13.91 -20.09
CA LYS A 67 -12.78 -12.61 -20.33
C LYS A 67 -13.82 -12.28 -19.26
N LYS A 68 -14.61 -13.28 -18.84
CA LYS A 68 -15.58 -13.11 -17.76
C LYS A 68 -14.86 -12.82 -16.43
N GLN A 69 -13.84 -13.58 -16.08
CA GLN A 69 -13.07 -13.40 -14.84
C GLN A 69 -12.45 -12.00 -14.76
N GLY A 70 -11.91 -11.47 -15.86
CA GLY A 70 -11.35 -10.11 -15.87
C GLY A 70 -12.40 -9.03 -15.58
N ARG A 71 -13.62 -9.19 -16.11
CA ARG A 71 -14.74 -8.29 -15.78
C ARG A 71 -15.20 -8.44 -14.33
N ASP A 72 -15.27 -9.67 -13.84
CA ASP A 72 -15.66 -9.96 -12.46
C ASP A 72 -14.63 -9.37 -11.47
N ASN A 73 -13.34 -9.49 -11.78
CA ASN A 73 -12.25 -8.88 -11.00
C ASN A 73 -12.37 -7.36 -10.96
N LEU A 74 -12.64 -6.71 -12.10
CA LEU A 74 -12.84 -5.26 -12.15
C LEU A 74 -14.04 -4.83 -11.29
N ALA A 75 -15.18 -5.50 -11.45
CA ALA A 75 -16.39 -5.20 -10.67
C ALA A 75 -16.17 -5.41 -9.16
N LEU A 76 -15.45 -6.48 -8.79
CA LEU A 76 -15.09 -6.77 -7.41
C LEU A 76 -14.16 -5.71 -6.84
N ALA A 77 -13.10 -5.33 -7.56
CA ALA A 77 -12.15 -4.29 -7.13
C ALA A 77 -12.86 -2.94 -6.89
N GLU A 78 -13.76 -2.54 -7.79
CA GLU A 78 -14.55 -1.32 -7.60
C GLU A 78 -15.48 -1.40 -6.38
N SER A 79 -16.11 -2.57 -6.17
CA SER A 79 -16.98 -2.80 -5.02
C SER A 79 -16.20 -2.72 -3.71
N LEU A 80 -15.03 -3.37 -3.66
CA LEU A 80 -14.12 -3.33 -2.52
C LEU A 80 -13.70 -1.89 -2.22
N GLY A 81 -13.23 -1.14 -3.23
CA GLY A 81 -12.84 0.26 -3.10
C GLY A 81 -13.95 1.14 -2.50
N ARG A 82 -15.19 0.97 -2.97
CA ARG A 82 -16.35 1.69 -2.40
C ARG A 82 -16.61 1.31 -0.95
N ALA A 83 -16.61 0.01 -0.62
CA ALA A 83 -16.91 -0.48 0.72
C ALA A 83 -15.88 0.04 1.74
N VAL A 84 -14.58 -0.08 1.44
CA VAL A 84 -13.53 0.38 2.36
C VAL A 84 -13.53 1.91 2.53
N CYS A 85 -13.92 2.68 1.51
CA CYS A 85 -14.07 4.13 1.64
C CYS A 85 -15.28 4.51 2.52
N GLN A 86 -16.37 3.74 2.49
CA GLN A 86 -17.57 3.98 3.31
C GLN A 86 -17.34 3.69 4.79
N GLU A 87 -16.56 2.64 5.09
CA GLU A 87 -16.23 2.22 6.46
C GLU A 87 -15.14 3.06 7.11
N ARG A 88 -14.52 3.97 6.34
CA ARG A 88 -13.39 4.75 6.82
C ARG A 88 -13.85 5.82 7.80
N ILE A 89 -13.41 5.66 9.06
CA ILE A 89 -13.75 6.58 10.13
C ILE A 89 -12.97 7.87 9.96
N VAL A 90 -13.65 8.98 9.70
CA VAL A 90 -13.06 10.32 9.76
C VAL A 90 -13.29 10.89 11.17
N PRO A 91 -12.26 11.44 11.85
CA PRO A 91 -12.40 12.00 13.18
C PRO A 91 -13.54 13.03 13.30
N ALA A 92 -14.23 13.03 14.44
CA ALA A 92 -15.45 13.82 14.63
C ALA A 92 -15.19 15.34 14.55
N ASP A 93 -14.01 15.78 14.98
CA ASP A 93 -13.50 17.15 15.00
C ASP A 93 -13.14 17.70 13.60
N VAL A 94 -13.16 16.86 12.56
CA VAL A 94 -12.93 17.29 11.19
C VAL A 94 -14.17 17.99 10.62
N GLU A 95 -13.97 19.19 10.06
CA GLU A 95 -15.01 19.97 9.38
C GLU A 95 -15.74 19.18 8.29
N LEU A 96 -17.05 19.41 8.12
CA LEU A 96 -17.87 18.67 7.14
C LEU A 96 -17.30 18.77 5.72
N LYS A 97 -16.83 19.95 5.31
CA LYS A 97 -16.22 20.16 4.00
C LYS A 97 -14.99 19.27 3.78
N GLU A 98 -14.17 19.12 4.81
CA GLU A 98 -12.98 18.27 4.79
C GLU A 98 -13.36 16.78 4.75
N LYS A 99 -14.36 16.36 5.55
CA LYS A 99 -14.93 15.01 5.51
C LYS A 99 -15.42 14.65 4.10
N THR A 100 -16.21 15.51 3.48
CA THR A 100 -16.71 15.31 2.11
C THR A 100 -15.55 15.22 1.11
N ARG A 101 -14.55 16.11 1.19
CA ARG A 101 -13.40 16.06 0.27
C ARG A 101 -12.62 14.75 0.40
N ARG A 102 -12.37 14.27 1.61
CA ARG A 102 -11.68 12.99 1.86
C ARG A 102 -12.47 11.81 1.30
N ALA A 103 -13.78 11.79 1.53
CA ALA A 103 -14.66 10.75 0.98
C ALA A 103 -14.62 10.74 -0.56
N THR A 104 -14.72 11.90 -1.21
CA THR A 104 -14.61 12.01 -2.67
C THR A 104 -13.23 11.57 -3.16
N ALA A 105 -12.15 12.01 -2.53
CA ALA A 105 -10.79 11.62 -2.89
C ALA A 105 -10.58 10.11 -2.78
N CYS A 106 -11.11 9.48 -1.72
CA CYS A 106 -11.08 8.04 -1.53
C CYS A 106 -11.81 7.31 -2.66
N LEU A 107 -13.05 7.70 -2.96
CA LEU A 107 -13.85 7.05 -4.00
C LEU A 107 -13.22 7.22 -5.39
N ASP A 108 -12.75 8.41 -5.72
CA ASP A 108 -12.12 8.67 -7.02
C ASP A 108 -10.78 7.94 -7.17
N GLY A 109 -9.96 7.95 -6.12
CA GLY A 109 -8.68 7.25 -6.09
C GLY A 109 -8.85 5.75 -6.23
N THR A 110 -9.72 5.15 -5.41
CA THR A 110 -9.97 3.70 -5.44
C THR A 110 -10.64 3.27 -6.74
N ARG A 111 -11.54 4.07 -7.33
CA ARG A 111 -12.10 3.78 -8.66
C ARG A 111 -11.04 3.75 -9.75
N ARG A 112 -10.11 4.73 -9.76
CA ARG A 112 -8.99 4.75 -10.71
C ARG A 112 -8.06 3.55 -10.52
N ALA A 113 -7.74 3.20 -9.27
CA ALA A 113 -6.95 2.02 -8.95
C ALA A 113 -7.64 0.72 -9.38
N ALA A 114 -8.96 0.59 -9.14
CA ALA A 114 -9.74 -0.58 -9.52
C ALA A 114 -9.77 -0.80 -11.04
N ALA A 115 -9.71 0.27 -11.85
CA ALA A 115 -9.73 0.19 -13.31
C ALA A 115 -8.57 -0.64 -13.90
N THR A 116 -7.47 -0.81 -13.16
CA THR A 116 -6.31 -1.61 -13.59
C THR A 116 -6.34 -3.04 -13.05
N CYS A 117 -7.35 -3.42 -12.27
CA CYS A 117 -7.46 -4.72 -11.60
C CYS A 117 -8.08 -5.83 -12.46
N GLY A 118 -8.28 -5.61 -13.77
CA GLY A 118 -8.83 -6.61 -14.68
C GLY A 118 -7.96 -7.86 -14.88
N LEU A 119 -6.72 -7.85 -14.37
CA LEU A 119 -5.80 -9.00 -14.23
C LEU A 119 -5.95 -10.05 -15.34
N ASP A 120 -5.81 -9.66 -16.61
CA ASP A 120 -5.91 -10.49 -17.84
C ASP A 120 -6.89 -11.69 -17.87
N GLY A 121 -7.86 -11.72 -16.96
CA GLY A 121 -8.70 -12.86 -16.64
C GLY A 121 -8.00 -14.13 -16.16
N LEU A 122 -6.70 -14.15 -15.85
CA LEU A 122 -5.99 -15.43 -15.61
C LEU A 122 -6.10 -15.96 -14.18
N GLU A 123 -6.36 -15.10 -13.21
CA GLU A 123 -6.58 -15.46 -11.81
C GLU A 123 -7.79 -14.72 -11.25
N ALA A 124 -8.41 -15.29 -10.23
CA ALA A 124 -9.41 -14.57 -9.45
C ALA A 124 -8.72 -13.52 -8.58
N LEU A 125 -9.35 -12.35 -8.45
CA LEU A 125 -8.81 -11.28 -7.60
C LEU A 125 -8.74 -11.72 -6.12
N LEU A 126 -9.78 -12.43 -5.67
CA LEU A 126 -9.88 -13.08 -4.37
C LEU A 126 -10.17 -14.57 -4.56
N ASP A 127 -9.59 -15.43 -3.72
CA ASP A 127 -10.00 -16.83 -3.62
C ASP A 127 -11.29 -16.98 -2.78
N ALA A 128 -11.75 -18.23 -2.63
CA ALA A 128 -12.93 -18.58 -1.84
C ALA A 128 -12.78 -18.24 -0.35
N GLU A 129 -11.55 -18.07 0.13
CA GLU A 129 -11.24 -17.67 1.51
C GLU A 129 -11.08 -16.15 1.66
N GLY A 130 -11.29 -15.37 0.58
CA GLY A 130 -11.19 -13.92 0.61
C GLY A 130 -9.75 -13.40 0.61
N ARG A 131 -8.79 -14.18 0.11
CA ARG A 131 -7.37 -13.83 0.03
C ARG A 131 -6.99 -13.35 -1.36
N PHE A 132 -6.09 -12.37 -1.43
CA PHE A 132 -5.53 -11.86 -2.67
C PHE A 132 -4.39 -12.75 -3.18
N GLY A 133 -4.44 -13.10 -4.48
CA GLY A 133 -3.41 -13.90 -5.13
C GLY A 133 -2.15 -13.11 -5.50
N PRO A 134 -1.02 -13.79 -5.80
CA PRO A 134 0.23 -13.13 -6.18
C PRO A 134 0.08 -12.14 -7.34
N ARG A 135 -0.76 -12.45 -8.33
CA ARG A 135 -0.96 -11.58 -9.49
C ARG A 135 -1.80 -10.35 -9.20
N SER A 136 -2.54 -10.33 -8.09
CA SER A 136 -3.32 -9.16 -7.69
C SER A 136 -2.51 -8.16 -6.86
N ARG A 137 -1.21 -8.39 -6.65
CA ARG A 137 -0.32 -7.49 -5.88
C ARG A 137 -0.43 -6.04 -6.31
N ASP A 138 -0.31 -5.77 -7.60
CA ASP A 138 -0.32 -4.39 -8.11
C ASP A 138 -1.69 -3.73 -7.91
N CYS A 139 -2.77 -4.50 -8.12
CA CYS A 139 -4.13 -4.05 -7.83
C CYS A 139 -4.32 -3.71 -6.34
N TYR A 140 -3.92 -4.63 -5.45
CA TYR A 140 -3.98 -4.45 -4.01
C TYR A 140 -3.22 -3.20 -3.58
N GLN A 141 -1.98 -3.04 -4.06
CA GLN A 141 -1.12 -1.91 -3.71
C GLN A 141 -1.66 -0.58 -4.25
N ALA A 142 -2.22 -0.57 -5.46
CA ALA A 142 -2.84 0.62 -6.03
C ALA A 142 -4.05 1.08 -5.21
N ILE A 143 -4.90 0.14 -4.78
CA ILE A 143 -6.05 0.46 -3.91
C ILE A 143 -5.55 0.91 -2.54
N ALA A 144 -4.62 0.20 -1.91
CA ALA A 144 -4.04 0.58 -0.62
C ALA A 144 -3.42 1.98 -0.64
N ALA A 145 -2.68 2.33 -1.69
CA ALA A 145 -2.11 3.66 -1.87
C ALA A 145 -3.18 4.75 -2.02
N ALA A 146 -4.25 4.47 -2.78
CA ALA A 146 -5.39 5.39 -2.90
C ALA A 146 -6.09 5.62 -1.56
N LEU A 147 -6.19 4.57 -0.73
CA LEU A 147 -6.69 4.69 0.64
C LEU A 147 -5.77 5.56 1.48
N GLN A 148 -4.47 5.27 1.55
CA GLN A 148 -3.54 6.06 2.35
C GLN A 148 -3.55 7.56 1.97
N LEU A 149 -3.61 7.89 0.67
CA LEU A 149 -3.71 9.27 0.20
C LEU A 149 -4.98 9.99 0.68
N ALA A 150 -6.09 9.28 0.88
CA ALA A 150 -7.31 9.86 1.40
C ALA A 150 -7.24 10.21 2.90
N ASP A 151 -6.28 9.66 3.66
CA ASP A 151 -6.08 10.00 5.08
C ASP A 151 -5.27 11.26 5.30
N VAL A 152 -4.40 11.60 4.34
CA VAL A 152 -3.45 12.71 4.49
C VAL A 152 -4.23 14.02 4.45
N PRO A 153 -4.19 14.84 5.52
CA PRO A 153 -4.67 16.22 5.45
C PRO A 153 -3.87 16.95 4.36
N PRO A 154 -4.48 17.85 3.59
CA PRO A 154 -3.73 18.60 2.59
C PRO A 154 -2.71 19.45 3.33
N GLU A 155 -1.50 19.58 2.77
CA GLU A 155 -0.57 20.58 3.26
C GLU A 155 -1.27 21.94 3.22
N VAL A 156 -1.42 22.58 4.37
CA VAL A 156 -1.84 23.98 4.43
C VAL A 156 -0.68 24.74 3.79
N LYS A 157 -0.82 25.09 2.52
CA LYS A 157 0.03 26.12 1.92
C LYS A 157 -0.17 27.35 2.79
N SER A 158 0.79 27.60 3.66
CA SER A 158 0.84 28.84 4.43
C SER A 158 1.13 29.94 3.43
N ASP A 159 0.07 30.48 2.82
CA ASP A 159 0.10 31.84 2.32
C ASP A 159 0.25 32.73 3.55
N ALA A 160 1.49 32.82 4.04
CA ALA A 160 1.90 33.77 5.05
C ALA A 160 1.68 35.16 4.43
N LYS A 161 0.47 35.66 4.59
CA LYS A 161 0.14 37.08 4.47
C LYS A 161 1.11 37.80 5.40
N ALA A 162 2.10 38.46 4.81
CA ALA A 162 3.06 39.28 5.52
C ALA A 162 2.32 40.22 6.49
N PRO A 163 2.76 40.34 7.75
CA PRO A 163 2.15 41.30 8.67
C PRO A 163 2.34 42.73 8.12
N PRO A 164 1.31 43.60 8.16
CA PRO A 164 1.49 45.00 7.79
C PRO A 164 2.16 45.70 8.97
N GLY A 165 3.48 45.88 8.90
CA GLY A 165 4.18 46.64 9.94
C GLY A 165 5.68 46.40 9.98
N GLY A 166 6.41 47.07 9.10
CA GLY A 166 7.87 47.21 9.18
C GLY A 166 8.33 48.35 8.25
N PRO A 167 9.23 49.24 8.70
CA PRO A 167 9.27 50.61 8.21
C PRO A 167 9.90 50.74 6.83
N ALA A 168 9.34 51.65 6.05
CA ALA A 168 9.86 52.09 4.76
C ALA A 168 11.30 52.61 4.90
N THR A 169 12.23 51.93 4.25
CA THR A 169 13.57 52.47 3.97
C THR A 169 13.42 53.67 3.04
N GLN A 170 13.55 54.88 3.59
CA GLN A 170 13.66 56.10 2.81
C GLN A 170 14.90 56.00 1.90
N LYS A 171 14.68 55.96 0.59
CA LYS A 171 15.70 56.27 -0.41
C LYS A 171 16.02 57.77 -0.33
N THR A 172 17.13 58.13 0.32
CA THR A 172 17.73 59.45 0.14
C THR A 172 18.62 59.43 -1.09
N ASN A 173 18.04 59.73 -2.26
CA ASN A 173 18.81 60.14 -3.43
C ASN A 173 19.34 61.55 -3.19
N GLN A 174 20.63 61.67 -2.91
CA GLN A 174 21.33 62.95 -2.91
C GLN A 174 21.94 63.17 -4.30
N PRO A 175 21.63 64.26 -5.02
CA PRO A 175 22.27 64.54 -6.30
C PRO A 175 23.67 65.16 -6.09
N LEU A 176 24.68 64.51 -6.69
CA LEU A 176 26.04 65.02 -6.81
C LEU A 176 26.01 66.29 -7.70
N LYS A 177 26.38 67.45 -7.14
CA LYS A 177 26.71 68.65 -7.92
C LYS A 177 28.19 68.60 -8.31
N ILE A 178 28.45 68.96 -9.57
CA ILE A 178 29.76 69.14 -10.22
C ILE A 178 30.57 70.18 -9.46
#